data_AF-U1NA20-F1
#
_entry.id   AF-U1NA20-F1
#
_cell.length_a   1.000
_cell.length_b   1.000
_cell.length_c   1.000
_cell.angle_alpha   90.00
_cell.angle_beta   90.00
_cell.angle_gamma   90.00
#
_symmetry.space_group_name_H-M   'P 1'
#
loop_
_entity.id
_entity.type
_entity.pdbx_description
1 polymer ?
#
loop_
_entity_poly.entity_id
_entity_poly.type
_entity_poly.pdbx_seq_one_letter_code
_entity_poly.pdbx_strand_id
1 'polypeptide(L)' 'MPNDTRTDSGEFDKKYSDEDFLSTIHKLDGCGTTEVSEALECPYTTAYDRLKSLQEAGKVTSRDIGKVHFWEVAEPDS' A
#
# COMPACT_ATOMS: atom_id res chain seq x y z
N MET A 1 23.56 15.87 -15.96
CA MET A 1 22.19 15.71 -16.48
C MET A 1 21.26 15.71 -15.29
N PRO A 2 20.34 16.69 -15.13
CA PRO A 2 19.40 16.70 -14.02
C PRO A 2 18.24 15.73 -14.32
N ASN A 3 18.03 14.77 -13.42
CA ASN A 3 16.98 13.76 -13.51
C ASN A 3 15.65 14.40 -13.08
N ASP A 4 14.86 14.88 -14.04
CA ASP A 4 13.45 15.21 -13.84
C ASP A 4 12.69 13.88 -13.76
N THR A 5 12.42 13.43 -12.54
CA THR A 5 11.45 12.34 -12.27
C THR A 5 10.24 12.97 -11.61
N ARG A 6 9.60 13.87 -12.33
CA ARG A 6 8.33 14.46 -11.92
C ARG A 6 7.20 13.53 -12.37
N THR A 7 6.70 12.76 -11.41
CA THR A 7 5.30 12.34 -11.28
C THR A 7 4.69 11.70 -12.54
N ASP A 8 5.07 10.45 -12.79
CA ASP A 8 4.19 9.50 -13.46
C ASP A 8 3.36 8.79 -12.38
N SER A 9 2.18 9.32 -12.08
CA SER A 9 1.13 8.59 -11.36
C SER A 9 -0.21 9.25 -11.70
N GLY A 10 -0.46 9.37 -12.99
CA GLY A 10 -1.79 9.65 -13.53
C GLY A 10 -2.17 8.45 -14.38
N GLU A 11 -3.30 7.80 -14.06
CA GLU A 11 -3.87 6.64 -14.76
C GLU A 11 -3.34 5.26 -14.38
N PHE A 12 -3.45 4.88 -13.11
CA PHE A 12 -3.63 3.47 -12.76
C PHE A 12 -5.07 3.27 -12.30
N ASP A 13 -5.86 2.68 -13.21
CA ASP A 13 -7.18 2.07 -13.03
C ASP A 13 -8.05 2.62 -11.89
N LYS A 14 -9.07 3.41 -12.28
CA LYS A 14 -10.03 4.15 -11.43
C LYS A 14 -10.89 3.28 -10.48
N LYS A 15 -10.52 2.02 -10.24
CA LYS A 15 -11.12 1.13 -9.24
C LYS A 15 -10.30 0.96 -7.96
N TYR A 16 -8.98 1.12 -7.98
CA TYR A 16 -8.12 0.81 -6.83
C TYR A 16 -6.98 1.83 -6.69
N SER A 17 -7.26 2.97 -6.05
CA SER A 17 -6.23 4.00 -5.79
C SER A 17 -5.34 3.58 -4.61
N ASP A 18 -4.07 3.98 -4.61
CA ASP A 18 -3.18 3.83 -3.45
C ASP A 18 -3.78 4.44 -2.17
N GLU A 19 -4.56 5.52 -2.29
CA GLU A 19 -5.32 6.10 -1.19
C GLU A 19 -6.35 5.14 -0.58
N ASP A 20 -6.92 4.23 -1.37
CA ASP A 20 -7.89 3.23 -0.91
C ASP A 20 -7.19 2.13 -0.10
N PHE A 21 -6.01 1.71 -0.56
CA PHE A 21 -5.12 0.82 0.19
C PHE A 21 -4.73 1.46 1.53
N LEU A 22 -4.24 2.71 1.51
CA LEU A 22 -3.83 3.44 2.69
C LEU A 22 -5.00 3.66 3.67
N SER A 23 -6.17 4.05 3.15
CA SER A 23 -7.38 4.22 3.97
C SER A 23 -7.85 2.92 4.60
N THR A 24 -7.76 1.81 3.89
CA THR A 24 -8.14 0.48 4.41
C THR A 24 -7.20 0.05 5.52
N ILE A 25 -5.88 0.14 5.29
CA ILE A 25 -4.85 -0.18 6.28
C ILE A 25 -5.00 0.73 7.51
N HIS A 26 -5.21 2.03 7.32
CA HIS A 26 -5.41 2.98 8.41
C HIS A 26 -6.68 2.70 9.21
N LYS A 27 -7.80 2.36 8.55
CA LYS A 27 -9.05 2.00 9.23
C LYS A 27 -8.95 0.71 10.04
N LEU A 28 -8.12 -0.22 9.59
CA LEU A 28 -7.91 -1.52 10.24
C LEU A 28 -6.79 -1.47 11.30
N ASP A 29 -6.11 -0.32 11.49
CA ASP A 29 -4.94 -0.18 12.36
C ASP A 29 -3.80 -1.15 11.97
N GLY A 30 -3.60 -1.28 10.67
CA GLY A 30 -2.70 -2.25 10.07
C GLY A 30 -3.36 -3.59 9.77
N CYS A 31 -2.98 -4.21 8.66
CA CYS A 31 -3.61 -5.43 8.18
C CYS A 31 -2.67 -6.26 7.29
N GLY A 32 -3.00 -7.53 7.09
CA GLY A 32 -2.28 -8.38 6.16
C GLY A 32 -2.57 -8.07 4.69
N THR A 33 -1.68 -8.50 3.78
CA THR A 33 -1.94 -8.46 2.32
C THR A 33 -3.28 -9.11 1.95
N THR A 34 -3.66 -10.17 2.68
CA THR A 34 -4.92 -10.89 2.47
C THR A 34 -6.13 -10.05 2.83
N GLU A 35 -6.13 -9.36 3.97
CA GLU A 35 -7.25 -8.50 4.38
C GLU A 35 -7.47 -7.35 3.39
N VAL A 36 -6.39 -6.73 2.92
CA VAL A 36 -6.48 -5.71 1.87
C VAL A 36 -7.06 -6.29 0.57
N SER A 37 -6.63 -7.49 0.19
CA SER A 37 -7.14 -8.17 -1.00
C SER A 37 -8.62 -8.51 -0.89
N GLU A 38 -9.10 -8.88 0.31
CA GLU A 38 -10.53 -9.14 0.56
C GLU A 38 -11.35 -7.85 0.63
N ALA A 39 -10.82 -6.81 1.29
CA ALA A 39 -11.49 -5.52 1.42
C ALA A 39 -11.67 -4.80 0.08
N LEU A 40 -10.68 -4.93 -0.81
CA LEU A 40 -10.70 -4.34 -2.16
C LEU A 40 -11.17 -5.34 -3.22
N GLU A 41 -11.52 -6.57 -2.84
CA GLU A 41 -11.85 -7.67 -3.77
C GLU A 41 -10.84 -7.77 -4.94
N CYS A 42 -9.55 -7.63 -4.61
CA CYS A 42 -8.43 -7.54 -5.54
C CYS A 42 -7.59 -8.83 -5.49
N PRO A 43 -6.97 -9.28 -6.60
CA PRO A 43 -6.03 -10.39 -6.54
C PRO A 43 -4.84 -10.11 -5.62
N TYR A 44 -4.49 -11.10 -4.79
CA TYR A 44 -3.38 -11.02 -3.82
C TYR A 44 -2.06 -10.54 -4.44
N THR A 45 -1.75 -10.96 -5.67
CA THR A 45 -0.54 -10.55 -6.38
C THR A 45 -0.49 -9.05 -6.62
N THR A 46 -1.63 -8.44 -6.99
CA THR A 46 -1.74 -7.00 -7.21
C THR A 46 -1.70 -6.25 -5.89
N ALA A 47 -2.38 -6.77 -4.85
CA ALA A 47 -2.32 -6.19 -3.52
C ALA A 47 -0.88 -6.17 -2.98
N TYR A 48 -0.15 -7.27 -3.12
CA TYR A 48 1.25 -7.38 -2.70
C TYR A 48 2.17 -6.42 -3.45
N ASP A 49 2.04 -6.36 -4.78
CA ASP A 49 2.87 -5.47 -5.62
C ASP A 49 2.60 -3.99 -5.31
N ARG A 50 1.34 -3.63 -5.04
CA ARG A 50 0.93 -2.27 -4.65
C ARG A 50 1.45 -1.90 -3.26
N LEU A 51 1.31 -2.79 -2.27
CA LEU A 51 1.81 -2.58 -0.91
C LEU A 51 3.33 -2.42 -0.88
N LYS A 52 4.04 -3.23 -1.65
CA LYS A 52 5.49 -3.10 -1.82
C LYS A 52 5.87 -1.75 -2.41
N SER A 53 5.18 -1.31 -3.46
CA SER A 53 5.39 0.01 -4.07
C SER A 53 5.15 1.15 -3.06
N LEU A 54 4.10 1.03 -2.23
CA LEU A 54 3.78 2.02 -1.18
C LEU A 54 4.83 2.04 -0.07
N GLN A 55 5.40 0.89 0.27
CA GLN A 55 6.50 0.80 1.22
C GLN A 55 7.75 1.47 0.68
N GLU A 56 8.09 1.26 -0.60
CA GLU A 56 9.22 1.92 -1.25
C GLU A 56 9.03 3.44 -1.34
N ALA A 57 7.78 3.90 -1.48
CA ALA A 57 7.42 5.32 -1.40
C ALA A 57 7.39 5.89 0.04
N GLY A 58 7.62 5.06 1.08
CA GLY A 58 7.57 5.47 2.48
C GLY A 58 6.16 5.83 3.00
N LYS A 59 5.12 5.32 2.34
CA LYS A 59 3.71 5.57 2.73
C LYS A 59 3.18 4.53 3.71
N VAL A 60 3.69 3.30 3.62
CA VAL A 60 3.39 2.21 4.55
C VAL A 60 4.68 1.58 5.05
N THR A 61 4.60 0.90 6.17
CA THR A 61 5.65 0.01 6.67
C THR A 61 5.17 -1.42 6.58
N SER A 62 6.08 -2.35 6.30
CA SER A 62 5.83 -3.77 6.46
C SER A 62 6.58 -4.30 7.66
N ARG A 63 5.91 -5.15 8.43
CA ARG A 63 6.49 -5.89 9.54
C ARG A 63 6.03 -7.33 9.47
N ASP A 64 6.94 -8.25 9.73
CA ASP A 64 6.58 -9.65 9.79
C ASP A 64 6.01 -9.96 11.19
N ILE A 65 4.71 -10.27 11.26
CA ILE A 65 4.07 -10.72 12.50
C ILE A 65 3.93 -12.25 12.41
N GLY A 66 4.96 -12.94 12.86
CA GLY A 66 4.99 -14.40 12.95
C GLY A 66 5.21 -15.12 11.62
N LYS A 67 4.13 -15.32 10.84
CA LYS A 67 4.15 -15.95 9.51
C LYS A 67 3.41 -15.13 8.45
N VAL A 68 2.93 -13.95 8.82
CA VAL A 68 2.16 -13.08 7.93
C VAL A 68 2.86 -11.73 7.82
N HIS A 69 2.90 -11.21 6.60
CA HIS A 69 3.32 -9.84 6.34
C HIS A 69 2.19 -8.90 6.76
N PHE A 70 2.47 -8.11 7.78
CA PHE A 70 1.58 -7.09 8.30
C PHE A 70 2.00 -5.74 7.75
N TRP A 71 1.05 -4.99 7.25
CA TRP A 71 1.25 -3.68 6.64
C TRP A 71 0.55 -2.64 7.50
N GLU A 72 1.23 -1.53 7.74
CA GLU A 72 0.72 -0.44 8.58
C GLU A 72 1.02 0.88 7.87
N VAL A 73 0.10 1.85 7.94
CA VAL A 73 0.39 3.18 7.42
C VAL A 73 1.53 3.79 8.21
N ALA A 74 2.53 4.31 7.51
CA ALA A 74 3.61 5.05 8.13
C ALA A 74 3.02 6.38 8.59
N GLU A 75 2.53 6.43 9.82
CA GLU A 75 2.03 7.68 10.39
C GLU A 75 3.21 8.65 10.42
N PRO A 76 3.13 9.82 9.75
CA PRO A 76 4.15 10.82 9.92
C PRO A 76 4.01 11.36 11.33
N ASP A 77 4.82 10.83 12.26
CA ASP A 77 5.12 11.46 13.55
C ASP A 77 5.36 12.95 13.30
N SER A 78 4.49 13.78 13.90
CA SER A 78 4.47 15.23 13.78
C SER A 78 5.48 15.91 14.70
#